data_AF-A0A662DMP5-F1
#
_entry.id   AF-A0A662DMP5-F1
#
_cell.length_a   1.000
_cell.length_b   1.000
_cell.length_c   1.000
_cell.angle_alpha   90.00
_cell.angle_beta   90.00
_cell.angle_gamma   90.00
#
_symmetry.space_group_name_H-M   'P 1'
#
loop_
_entity.id
_entity.type
_entity.pdbx_description
1 polymer ?
#
loop_
_entity_poly.entity_id
_entity_poly.type
_entity_poly.pdbx_seq_one_letter_code
_entity_poly.pdbx_strand_id
1 'polypeptide(L)'
;MTKNTELNDIDLDSRDISDELKREIKLFRALQPYIGHCLSMNHDINNPLAGIIGFSEYLLMDEETLTKEQAANIKQIMKCAERIRKLMVNLCDHKMLLAEGLDLESITARYKKVQKTLD
;
A
#
# COMPACT_ATOMS: atom_id res chain seq x y z
N MET A 1 -31.26 -3.01 13.11
CA MET A 1 -31.02 -4.33 12.50
C MET A 1 -30.86 -4.16 11.01
N THR A 2 -29.89 -4.88 10.47
CA THR A 2 -29.03 -4.61 9.31
C THR A 2 -29.76 -4.71 7.97
N LYS A 3 -29.69 -3.67 7.13
CA LYS A 3 -29.91 -3.74 5.67
C LYS A 3 -28.62 -3.28 4.99
N ASN A 4 -27.70 -4.19 4.73
CA ASN A 4 -26.49 -3.89 3.94
C ASN A 4 -25.91 -5.18 3.35
N THR A 5 -26.74 -5.96 2.64
CA THR A 5 -26.34 -7.25 2.05
C THR A 5 -26.88 -7.46 0.62
N GLU A 6 -27.08 -6.41 -0.18
CA GLU A 6 -27.67 -6.57 -1.54
C GLU A 6 -26.95 -5.79 -2.64
N LEU A 7 -25.62 -5.82 -2.67
CA LEU A 7 -24.83 -5.35 -3.82
C LEU A 7 -23.79 -6.37 -4.30
N ASN A 8 -23.86 -7.63 -3.84
CA ASN A 8 -22.81 -8.61 -4.11
C ASN A 8 -22.98 -9.45 -5.37
N ASP A 9 -24.12 -9.45 -6.02
CA ASP A 9 -24.31 -10.18 -7.27
C ASP A 9 -24.84 -9.23 -8.34
N ILE A 10 -23.94 -8.49 -8.99
CA ILE A 10 -24.23 -8.05 -10.36
C ILE A 10 -24.26 -9.35 -11.15
N ASP A 11 -25.46 -9.85 -11.41
CA ASP A 11 -25.74 -10.99 -12.27
C ASP A 11 -25.29 -10.64 -13.70
N LEU A 12 -24.02 -10.98 -13.98
CA LEU A 12 -23.36 -10.75 -15.26
C LEU A 12 -24.00 -11.57 -16.41
N ASP A 13 -24.94 -12.47 -16.11
CA ASP A 13 -25.69 -13.21 -17.12
C ASP A 13 -26.94 -12.47 -17.62
N SER A 14 -27.36 -11.39 -16.96
CA SER A 14 -28.57 -10.63 -17.31
C SER A 14 -28.37 -9.51 -18.35
N ARG A 15 -27.13 -9.27 -18.78
CA ARG A 15 -26.79 -8.25 -19.79
C ARG A 15 -25.95 -8.89 -20.88
N ASP A 16 -26.16 -8.45 -22.12
CA ASP A 16 -25.45 -8.89 -23.33
C ASP A 16 -23.96 -8.42 -23.29
N ILE A 17 -23.22 -8.98 -22.34
CA ILE A 17 -21.83 -8.65 -22.03
C ILE A 17 -20.99 -9.74 -22.68
N SER A 18 -20.12 -9.33 -23.62
CA SER A 18 -19.15 -10.22 -24.25
C SER A 18 -18.38 -11.05 -23.22
N ASP A 19 -18.14 -12.32 -23.52
CA ASP A 19 -17.35 -13.22 -22.67
C ASP A 19 -15.96 -12.66 -22.35
N GLU A 20 -15.40 -11.84 -23.24
CA GLU A 20 -14.12 -11.16 -23.01
C GLU A 20 -14.23 -10.16 -21.86
N LEU A 21 -15.28 -9.33 -21.85
CA LEU A 21 -15.53 -8.37 -20.79
C LEU A 21 -15.86 -9.07 -19.45
N LYS A 22 -16.54 -10.23 -19.48
CA LYS A 22 -16.74 -11.06 -18.28
C LYS A 22 -15.41 -11.57 -17.71
N ARG A 23 -14.43 -11.94 -18.55
CA ARG A 23 -13.09 -12.37 -18.11
C ARG A 23 -12.31 -11.21 -17.52
N GLU A 24 -12.30 -10.04 -18.17
CA GLU A 24 -11.64 -8.84 -17.67
C GLU A 24 -12.18 -8.43 -16.30
N ILE A 25 -13.50 -8.43 -16.11
CA ILE A 25 -14.13 -8.13 -14.80
C ILE A 25 -13.71 -9.13 -13.73
N LYS A 26 -13.62 -10.42 -14.05
CA LYS A 26 -13.16 -11.45 -13.10
C LYS A 26 -11.69 -11.25 -12.72
N LEU A 27 -10.83 -11.01 -13.70
CA LEU A 27 -9.41 -10.69 -13.49
C LEU A 27 -9.24 -9.46 -12.61
N PHE A 28 -10.00 -8.40 -12.93
CA PHE A 28 -10.00 -7.17 -12.16
C PHE A 28 -10.41 -7.42 -10.71
N ARG A 29 -11.52 -8.14 -10.47
CA ARG A 29 -11.97 -8.52 -9.11
C ARG A 29 -10.94 -9.37 -8.36
N ALA A 30 -10.20 -10.25 -9.05
CA ALA A 30 -9.16 -11.07 -8.44
C ALA A 30 -7.91 -10.26 -8.05
N LEU A 31 -7.62 -9.16 -8.75
CA LEU A 31 -6.50 -8.26 -8.44
C LEU A 31 -6.81 -7.28 -7.31
N GLN A 32 -8.09 -7.00 -7.04
CA GLN A 32 -8.50 -6.09 -5.98
C GLN A 32 -7.85 -6.39 -4.60
N PRO A 33 -7.89 -7.62 -4.06
CA PRO A 33 -7.26 -7.92 -2.76
C PRO A 33 -5.74 -7.68 -2.77
N TYR A 34 -5.07 -7.99 -3.88
CA TYR A 34 -3.63 -7.77 -4.03
C TYR A 34 -3.29 -6.28 -4.01
N ILE A 35 -4.06 -5.45 -4.73
CA ILE A 35 -3.93 -3.99 -4.68
C ILE A 35 -4.08 -3.53 -3.24
N GLY A 36 -5.17 -3.91 -2.56
CA GLY A 36 -5.43 -3.57 -1.16
C GLY A 36 -4.28 -3.94 -0.21
N HIS A 37 -3.69 -5.12 -0.39
CA HIS A 37 -2.52 -5.57 0.36
C HIS A 37 -1.28 -4.68 0.12
N CYS A 38 -0.99 -4.33 -1.14
CA CYS A 38 0.10 -3.40 -1.44
C CYS A 38 -0.13 -2.03 -0.78
N LEU A 39 -1.38 -1.57 -0.65
CA LEU A 39 -1.67 -0.29 0.00
C LEU A 39 -1.44 -0.34 1.50
N SER A 40 -1.77 -1.45 2.18
CA SER A 40 -1.52 -1.58 3.62
C SER A 40 -0.02 -1.64 3.90
N MET A 41 0.74 -2.38 3.08
CA MET A 41 2.20 -2.43 3.19
C MET A 41 2.85 -1.04 3.11
N ASN A 42 2.30 -0.11 2.30
CA ASN A 42 2.84 1.24 2.23
C ASN A 42 2.80 1.97 3.59
N HIS A 43 1.68 1.87 4.29
CA HIS A 43 1.56 2.46 5.63
C HIS A 43 2.48 1.75 6.63
N ASP A 44 2.52 0.42 6.58
CA ASP A 44 3.31 -0.39 7.50
C ASP A 44 4.82 -0.18 7.32
N ILE A 45 5.28 0.15 6.11
CA ILE A 45 6.68 0.47 5.81
C ILE A 45 7.03 1.91 6.17
N ASN A 46 6.12 2.87 5.97
CA ASN A 46 6.37 4.28 6.27
C ASN A 46 6.65 4.52 7.76
N ASN A 47 5.99 3.79 8.65
CA ASN A 47 6.18 3.91 10.10
C ASN A 47 7.61 3.59 10.58
N PRO A 48 8.18 2.39 10.33
CA PRO A 48 9.56 2.09 10.70
C PRO A 48 10.56 2.98 9.95
N LEU A 49 10.25 3.39 8.72
CA LEU A 49 11.10 4.30 7.95
C LEU A 49 11.22 5.69 8.60
N ALA A 50 10.11 6.23 9.10
CA ALA A 50 10.11 7.48 9.85
C ALA A 50 10.98 7.37 11.12
N GLY A 51 10.94 6.22 11.81
CA GLY A 51 11.82 5.94 12.93
C GLY A 51 13.30 5.90 12.54
N ILE A 52 13.65 5.18 11.47
CA ILE A 52 15.04 5.09 10.97
C ILE A 52 15.57 6.48 10.60
N ILE A 53 14.79 7.28 9.88
CA ILE A 53 15.15 8.65 9.51
C ILE A 53 15.32 9.49 10.77
N GLY A 54 14.32 9.52 11.65
CA GLY A 54 14.37 10.35 12.86
C GLY A 54 15.54 10.02 13.79
N PHE A 55 15.82 8.73 14.02
CA PHE A 55 16.99 8.33 14.81
C PHE A 55 18.31 8.65 14.11
N SER A 56 18.38 8.50 12.78
CA SER A 56 19.58 8.87 12.03
C SER A 56 19.80 10.39 12.05
N GLU A 57 18.74 11.20 11.99
CA GLU A 57 18.81 12.67 12.11
C GLU A 57 19.29 13.06 13.50
N TYR A 58 18.69 12.47 14.54
CA TYR A 58 19.06 12.70 15.93
C TYR A 58 20.54 12.40 16.19
N LEU A 59 21.04 11.24 15.74
CA LEU A 59 22.45 10.89 15.90
C LEU A 59 23.40 11.82 15.14
N LEU A 60 22.97 12.37 14.00
CA LEU A 60 23.75 13.33 13.22
C LEU A 60 23.69 14.76 13.78
N MET A 61 22.75 15.09 14.69
CA MET A 61 22.77 16.39 15.38
C MET A 61 24.02 16.56 16.24
N ASP A 62 24.48 15.48 16.86
CA ASP A 62 25.70 15.42 17.67
C ASP A 62 26.85 14.74 16.91
N GLU A 63 27.02 15.03 15.61
CA GLU A 63 28.01 14.35 14.75
C GLU A 63 29.45 14.42 15.31
N GLU A 64 29.79 15.47 16.07
CA GLU A 64 31.10 15.64 16.70
C GLU A 64 31.43 14.56 17.73
N THR A 65 30.41 13.90 18.29
CA THR A 65 30.56 12.79 19.25
C THR A 65 30.77 11.44 18.58
N LEU A 66 30.57 11.37 17.26
CA LEU A 66 30.71 10.15 16.47
C LEU A 66 32.12 10.02 15.91
N THR A 67 32.57 8.77 15.75
CA THR A 67 33.73 8.52 14.90
C THR A 67 33.38 8.82 13.44
N LYS A 68 34.40 9.14 12.62
CA LYS A 68 34.20 9.36 11.18
C LYS A 68 33.50 8.19 10.49
N GLU A 69 33.79 6.97 10.93
CA GLU A 69 33.16 5.75 10.40
C GLU A 69 31.68 5.66 10.81
N GLN A 70 31.34 5.92 12.07
CA GLN A 70 29.96 5.93 12.53
C GLN A 70 29.14 6.99 11.79
N ALA A 71 29.66 8.20 11.65
CA ALA A 71 29.00 9.27 10.91
C ALA A 71 28.78 8.89 9.44
N ALA A 72 29.76 8.28 8.78
CA ALA A 72 29.63 7.79 7.41
C ALA A 72 28.56 6.69 7.28
N ASN A 73 28.53 5.75 8.23
CA ASN A 73 27.53 4.68 8.24
C ASN A 73 26.11 5.22 8.46
N ILE A 74 25.92 6.16 9.39
CA ILE A 74 24.61 6.78 9.64
C ILE A 74 24.15 7.58 8.41
N LYS A 75 25.05 8.34 7.76
CA LYS A 75 24.75 9.04 6.49
C LYS A 75 24.33 8.08 5.38
N GLN A 76 24.95 6.89 5.31
CA GLN A 76 24.57 5.86 4.35
C GLN A 76 23.20 5.24 4.67
N ILE A 77 22.91 4.96 5.95
CA ILE A 77 21.58 4.50 6.40
C ILE A 77 20.51 5.53 6.02
N MET A 78 20.75 6.81 6.32
CA MET A 78 19.87 7.92 5.97
C MET A 78 19.58 7.96 4.47
N LYS A 79 20.63 7.88 3.64
CA LYS A 79 20.50 7.88 2.18
C LYS A 79 19.66 6.70 1.66
N CYS A 80 19.84 5.51 2.23
CA CYS A 80 19.03 4.35 1.89
C CYS A 80 17.58 4.52 2.33
N ALA A 81 17.34 5.03 3.55
CA ALA A 81 16.01 5.26 4.07
C ALA A 81 15.24 6.28 3.22
N GLU A 82 15.87 7.40 2.85
CA GLU A 82 15.29 8.41 1.95
C GLU A 82 15.01 7.85 0.55
N ARG A 83 15.87 6.96 0.04
CA ARG A 83 15.61 6.28 -1.23
C ARG A 83 14.36 5.39 -1.14
N ILE A 84 14.22 4.63 -0.06
CA ILE A 84 13.01 3.81 0.18
C ILE A 84 11.79 4.74 0.28
N ARG A 85 11.88 5.85 1.02
CA ARG A 85 10.79 6.82 1.19
C ARG A 85 10.26 7.31 -0.16
N LYS A 86 11.15 7.68 -1.08
CA LYS A 86 10.79 8.12 -2.43
C LYS A 86 10.09 7.03 -3.22
N LEU A 87 10.54 5.78 -3.12
CA LEU A 87 9.86 4.65 -3.76
C LEU A 87 8.45 4.44 -3.19
N MET A 88 8.28 4.57 -1.88
CA MET A 88 6.98 4.45 -1.21
C MET A 88 6.02 5.57 -1.61
N VAL A 89 6.51 6.81 -1.74
CA VAL A 89 5.73 7.96 -2.24
C VAL A 89 5.29 7.71 -3.67
N ASN A 90 6.20 7.35 -4.57
CA ASN A 90 5.87 7.05 -5.96
C ASN A 90 4.84 5.91 -6.07
N LEU A 91 4.94 4.89 -5.22
CA LEU A 91 3.97 3.79 -5.17
C LEU A 91 2.61 4.27 -4.64
N CYS A 92 2.58 5.23 -3.72
CA CYS A 92 1.36 5.85 -3.24
C CYS A 92 0.68 6.71 -4.31
N ASP A 93 1.46 7.44 -5.11
CA ASP A 93 0.95 8.26 -6.21
C ASP A 93 0.31 7.37 -7.30
N HIS A 94 0.99 6.29 -7.69
CA HIS A 94 0.40 5.29 -8.60
C HIS A 94 -0.88 4.66 -8.03
N LYS A 95 -0.93 4.43 -6.71
CA LYS A 95 -2.15 3.99 -6.01
C LYS A 95 -3.27 5.03 -6.15
N MET A 96 -3.00 6.33 -5.93
CA MET A 96 -4.03 7.37 -6.02
C MET A 96 -4.58 7.49 -7.44
N LEU A 97 -3.71 7.42 -8.46
CA LEU A 97 -4.12 7.37 -9.85
C LEU A 97 -4.99 6.15 -10.17
N LEU A 98 -4.65 4.97 -9.63
CA LEU A 98 -5.50 3.78 -9.73
C LEU A 98 -6.84 3.97 -8.98
N ALA A 99 -6.85 4.74 -7.89
CA ALA A 99 -8.05 5.03 -7.11
C ALA A 99 -9.04 5.95 -7.81
N GLU A 100 -8.54 6.90 -8.57
CA GLU A 100 -9.39 7.82 -9.33
C GLU A 100 -10.17 7.09 -10.43
N GLY A 101 -9.69 5.91 -10.85
CA GLY A 101 -10.42 5.00 -11.74
C GLY A 101 -11.18 3.87 -11.04
N LEU A 102 -10.92 3.59 -9.76
CA LEU A 102 -11.39 2.39 -9.04
C LEU A 102 -11.78 2.70 -7.60
N ASP A 103 -12.93 2.19 -7.13
CA ASP A 103 -13.34 2.30 -5.72
C ASP A 103 -12.41 1.49 -4.78
N LEU A 104 -11.28 2.11 -4.38
CA LEU A 104 -10.27 1.50 -3.51
C LEU A 104 -10.76 1.29 -2.08
N GLU A 105 -11.76 2.04 -1.64
CA GLU A 105 -12.30 1.92 -0.29
C GLU A 105 -13.02 0.58 -0.13
N SER A 106 -13.84 0.23 -1.14
CA SER A 106 -14.47 -1.09 -1.27
C SER A 106 -13.45 -2.22 -1.39
N ILE A 107 -12.36 -2.01 -2.12
CA ILE A 107 -11.27 -2.98 -2.28
C ILE A 107 -10.54 -3.24 -0.96
N THR A 108 -10.15 -2.18 -0.26
CA THR A 108 -9.42 -2.26 1.02
C THR A 108 -10.30 -2.89 2.10
N ALA A 109 -11.59 -2.57 2.12
CA ALA A 109 -12.56 -3.18 3.03
C ALA A 109 -12.76 -4.69 2.76
N ARG A 110 -12.80 -5.10 1.49
CA ARG A 110 -12.87 -6.53 1.10
C ARG A 110 -11.62 -7.28 1.53
N TYR A 111 -10.44 -6.71 1.33
CA TYR A 111 -9.19 -7.33 1.78
C TYR A 111 -9.17 -7.56 3.29
N LYS A 112 -9.55 -6.55 4.09
CA LYS A 112 -9.63 -6.68 5.56
C LYS A 112 -10.58 -7.79 6.03
N LYS A 113 -11.63 -8.13 5.25
CA LYS A 113 -12.52 -9.26 5.57
C LYS A 113 -11.86 -10.61 5.28
N VAL A 114 -11.16 -10.73 4.15
CA VAL A 114 -10.42 -11.95 3.79
C VAL A 114 -9.29 -12.22 4.78
N GLN A 115 -8.52 -11.19 5.14
CA GLN A 115 -7.43 -11.30 6.12
C GLN A 115 -7.90 -11.91 7.45
N LYS A 116 -9.02 -11.43 8.00
CA LYS A 116 -9.64 -11.98 9.23
C LYS A 116 -10.13 -13.42 9.15
N THR A 117 -10.21 -14.01 7.95
CA THR A 117 -10.67 -15.39 7.75
C THR A 117 -9.50 -16.38 7.69
N LEU A 118 -8.26 -15.87 7.59
CA LEU A 118 -7.03 -16.66 7.48
C LEU A 118 -6.20 -16.66 8.77
N ASP A 119 -6.55 -15.81 9.73
CA ASP A 119 -6.05 -15.80 11.11
C ASP A 119 -6.98 -16.64 12.02
#